data_AF-A0A2D4YXF4-F1
#
_entry.id   AF-A0A2D4YXF4-F1
#
_cell.length_a   1.000
_cell.length_b   1.000
_cell.length_c   1.000
_cell.angle_alpha   90.00
_cell.angle_beta   90.00
_cell.angle_gamma   90.00
#
_symmetry.space_group_name_H-M   'P 1'
#
loop_
_entity.id
_entity.type
_entity.pdbx_description
1 polymer ?
#
loop_
_entity_poly.entity_id
_entity_poly.type
_entity_poly.pdbx_seq_one_letter_code
_entity_poly.pdbx_strand_id
1 'polypeptide(L)'
;MHNRARAIELPGSGTPRQLHSRVLQSPLAGVSDKVFRQLVRRWAPDALLFTEMVNATSLELGHGRGKVEELAQERGPIGVQLFDHRPASMADAARRAEAAGAFLIDINMGCPVRKIARKGGGSGLIREPELATRIVEAVANAVRLPVTVKTRLGWCGSDADPVLWCQQLERAGAQMLTLHGRTREQGFKGDADWNAITAVRRALTIPVIANGDIHTPDDALRCL
;
A
#
# COMPACT_ATOMS: atom_id res chain seq x y z
N MET A 1 24.87 0.99 20.21
CA MET A 1 24.38 -0.39 20.02
C MET A 1 23.03 -0.31 19.32
N HIS A 2 22.95 -0.61 18.02
CA HIS A 2 21.69 -0.60 17.27
C HIS A 2 20.79 -1.70 17.83
N ASN A 3 19.75 -1.32 18.57
CA ASN A 3 18.68 -2.23 18.94
C ASN A 3 18.06 -2.73 17.61
N ARG A 4 18.42 -3.94 17.15
CA ARG A 4 17.86 -4.51 15.93
C ARG A 4 16.40 -4.80 16.22
N ALA A 5 15.56 -3.83 15.91
CA ALA A 5 14.13 -3.98 15.87
C ALA A 5 13.79 -5.30 15.17
N ARG A 6 12.93 -6.11 15.81
CA ARG A 6 12.43 -7.35 15.21
C ARG A 6 11.85 -7.06 13.83
N ALA A 7 12.18 -7.90 12.86
CA ALA A 7 11.67 -7.81 11.50
C ALA A 7 10.14 -7.90 11.49
N ILE A 8 9.49 -7.19 10.57
CA ILE A 8 8.06 -7.35 10.34
C ILE A 8 7.87 -8.59 9.47
N GLU A 9 7.19 -9.58 10.02
CA GLU A 9 6.90 -10.85 9.34
C GLU A 9 5.57 -10.73 8.60
N LEU A 10 5.55 -11.07 7.31
CA LEU A 10 4.36 -11.12 6.47
C LEU A 10 4.22 -12.57 5.96
N PRO A 11 3.17 -13.31 6.37
CA PRO A 11 3.10 -14.75 6.12
C PRO A 11 2.90 -15.12 4.63
N GLY A 12 2.27 -14.24 3.84
CA GLY A 12 1.83 -14.56 2.48
C GLY A 12 0.77 -15.66 2.46
N SER A 13 0.50 -16.20 1.28
CA SER A 13 -0.27 -17.43 1.07
C SER A 13 0.69 -18.52 0.55
N GLY A 14 1.64 -18.89 1.41
CA GLY A 14 2.67 -19.89 1.11
C GLY A 14 3.97 -19.34 0.52
N THR A 15 4.18 -18.01 0.59
CA THR A 15 5.43 -17.33 0.24
C THR A 15 5.71 -16.21 1.27
N PRO A 16 6.25 -16.54 2.46
CA PRO A 16 6.48 -15.55 3.50
C PRO A 16 7.57 -14.55 3.13
N ARG A 17 7.47 -13.37 3.74
CA ARG A 17 8.39 -12.24 3.56
C ARG A 17 8.74 -11.63 4.91
N GLN A 18 9.94 -11.06 5.00
CA GLN A 18 10.38 -10.32 6.18
C GLN A 18 10.85 -8.92 5.76
N LEU A 19 10.39 -7.91 6.48
CA LEU A 19 10.86 -6.54 6.32
C LEU A 19 11.80 -6.21 7.49
N HIS A 20 13.05 -5.92 7.16
CA HIS A 20 14.07 -5.55 8.15
C HIS A 20 14.12 -4.03 8.41
N SER A 21 13.54 -3.23 7.53
CA SER A 21 13.39 -1.79 7.71
C SER A 21 11.99 -1.43 8.22
N ARG A 22 11.91 -0.46 9.14
CA ARG A 22 10.66 0.18 9.59
C ARG A 22 10.32 1.46 8.83
N VAL A 23 11.20 1.86 7.91
CA VAL A 23 11.01 3.03 7.04
C VAL A 23 10.91 2.53 5.60
N LEU A 24 9.82 2.89 4.94
CA LEU A 24 9.47 2.43 3.60
C LEU A 24 9.31 3.65 2.67
N GLN A 25 9.60 3.48 1.38
CA GLN A 25 9.40 4.54 0.40
C GLN A 25 7.97 4.51 -0.15
N SER A 26 7.17 5.55 0.12
CA SER A 26 5.77 5.60 -0.33
C SER A 26 5.65 5.62 -1.87
N PRO A 27 4.69 4.90 -2.48
CA PRO A 27 4.42 4.97 -3.92
C PRO A 27 3.94 6.37 -4.32
N LEU A 28 4.57 6.96 -5.34
CA LEU A 28 4.33 8.33 -5.81
C LEU A 28 4.32 8.36 -7.34
N ALA A 29 3.13 8.43 -7.94
CA ALA A 29 3.01 8.50 -9.40
C ALA A 29 3.77 9.72 -9.97
N GLY A 30 4.58 9.49 -11.01
CA GLY A 30 5.47 10.46 -11.62
C GLY A 30 6.77 10.74 -10.85
N VAL A 31 7.01 10.08 -9.72
CA VAL A 31 8.20 10.31 -8.87
C VAL A 31 8.94 9.02 -8.57
N SER A 32 8.25 8.00 -8.06
CA SER A 32 8.87 6.76 -7.62
C SER A 32 9.11 5.78 -8.77
N ASP A 33 9.71 6.25 -9.86
CA ASP A 33 10.13 5.43 -10.99
C ASP A 33 11.36 4.56 -10.64
N LYS A 34 11.83 3.78 -11.61
CA LYS A 34 13.01 2.91 -11.44
C LYS A 34 14.27 3.70 -11.09
N VAL A 35 14.49 4.86 -11.70
CA VAL A 35 15.69 5.68 -11.48
C VAL A 35 15.71 6.20 -10.04
N PHE A 36 14.58 6.73 -9.57
CA PHE A 36 14.43 7.17 -8.19
C PHE A 36 14.62 6.02 -7.20
N ARG A 37 13.97 4.87 -7.43
CA ARG A 37 14.13 3.70 -6.55
C ARG A 37 15.57 3.21 -6.49
N GLN A 38 16.29 3.19 -7.62
CA GLN A 38 17.71 2.84 -7.64
C GLN A 38 18.57 3.83 -6.85
N LEU A 39 18.25 5.13 -6.88
CA LEU A 39 18.93 6.12 -6.05
C LEU A 39 18.66 5.87 -4.56
N VAL A 40 17.40 5.66 -4.16
CA VAL A 40 17.03 5.36 -2.77
C VAL A 40 17.72 4.08 -2.28
N ARG A 41 17.77 3.03 -3.12
CA ARG A 41 18.40 1.75 -2.79
C ARG A 41 19.88 1.88 -2.41
N ARG A 42 20.61 2.89 -2.90
CA ARG A 42 22.01 3.14 -2.52
C ARG A 42 22.17 3.51 -1.04
N TRP A 43 21.15 4.14 -0.47
CA TRP A 43 21.15 4.61 0.93
C TRP A 43 20.33 3.71 1.86
N ALA A 44 19.32 3.03 1.31
CA ALA A 44 18.43 2.13 2.04
C ALA A 44 18.37 0.75 1.36
N PRO A 45 19.44 -0.08 1.47
CA PRO A 45 19.56 -1.33 0.73
C PRO A 45 18.44 -2.33 1.03
N ASP A 46 17.91 -2.33 2.26
CA ASP A 46 16.92 -3.31 2.71
C ASP A 46 15.50 -2.74 2.86
N ALA A 47 15.29 -1.45 2.58
CA ALA A 47 13.98 -0.84 2.70
C ALA A 47 13.01 -1.36 1.63
N LEU A 48 11.75 -1.60 2.00
CA LEU A 48 10.71 -1.85 1.01
C LEU A 48 10.47 -0.57 0.21
N LEU A 49 10.66 -0.67 -1.10
CA LEU A 49 10.34 0.38 -2.06
C LEU A 49 9.05 0.00 -2.77
N PHE A 50 8.33 0.98 -3.31
CA PHE A 50 7.11 0.72 -4.06
C PHE A 50 7.20 1.32 -5.45
N THR A 51 6.66 0.60 -6.43
CA THR A 51 6.44 1.17 -7.77
C THR A 51 5.54 2.39 -7.70
N GLU A 52 5.51 3.19 -8.76
CA GLU A 52 4.34 4.02 -8.99
C GLU A 52 3.07 3.16 -9.06
N MET A 53 1.90 3.79 -8.89
CA MET A 53 0.62 3.11 -9.10
C MET A 53 0.51 2.52 -10.51
N VAL A 54 0.17 1.23 -10.60
CA VAL A 54 -0.11 0.50 -11.83
C VAL A 54 -1.61 0.27 -11.94
N ASN A 55 -2.20 0.69 -13.06
CA ASN A 55 -3.61 0.50 -13.31
C ASN A 55 -3.86 -0.91 -13.86
N ALA A 56 -4.67 -1.72 -13.17
CA ALA A 56 -4.89 -3.11 -13.56
C ALA A 56 -5.52 -3.22 -14.96
N THR A 57 -6.55 -2.43 -15.26
CA THR A 57 -7.18 -2.37 -16.60
C THR A 57 -6.15 -2.05 -17.70
N SER A 58 -5.28 -1.08 -17.46
CA SER A 58 -4.29 -0.67 -18.46
C SER A 58 -3.28 -1.78 -18.71
N LEU A 59 -2.90 -2.52 -17.65
CA LEU A 59 -1.99 -3.65 -17.76
C LEU A 59 -2.61 -4.81 -18.55
N GLU A 60 -3.89 -5.11 -18.34
CA GLU A 60 -4.66 -6.09 -19.13
C GLU A 60 -4.64 -5.74 -20.63
N LEU A 61 -4.81 -4.45 -20.96
CA LEU A 61 -4.77 -3.93 -22.32
C LEU A 61 -3.35 -3.83 -22.91
N GLY A 62 -2.33 -4.29 -22.18
CA GLY A 62 -0.94 -4.29 -22.61
C GLY A 62 -0.22 -2.94 -22.48
N HIS A 63 -0.80 -1.97 -21.78
CA HIS A 63 -0.21 -0.67 -21.52
C HIS A 63 0.51 -0.62 -20.17
N GLY A 64 1.57 0.20 -20.05
CA GLY A 64 2.26 0.43 -18.78
C GLY A 64 3.04 -0.78 -18.24
N ARG A 65 3.30 -1.78 -19.09
CA ARG A 65 3.95 -3.05 -18.71
C ARG A 65 5.35 -2.87 -18.12
N GLY A 66 6.11 -1.86 -18.58
CA GLY A 66 7.47 -1.58 -18.10
C GLY A 66 7.58 -1.41 -16.57
N LYS A 67 6.54 -0.88 -15.91
CA LYS A 67 6.52 -0.73 -14.44
C LYS A 67 6.53 -2.07 -13.69
N VAL A 68 6.13 -3.15 -14.36
CA VAL A 68 6.05 -4.51 -13.82
C VAL A 68 7.14 -5.39 -14.43
N GLU A 69 7.31 -5.37 -15.75
CA GLU A 69 8.25 -6.26 -16.46
C GLU A 69 9.72 -5.96 -16.17
N GLU A 70 10.06 -4.72 -15.82
CA GLU A 70 11.44 -4.35 -15.47
C GLU A 70 11.80 -4.68 -14.01
N LEU A 71 10.84 -5.13 -13.20
CA LEU A 71 11.01 -5.35 -11.77
C LEU A 71 12.12 -6.37 -11.45
N ALA A 72 12.22 -7.43 -12.27
CA ALA A 72 13.27 -8.44 -12.17
C ALA A 72 14.70 -7.89 -12.35
N GLN A 73 14.85 -6.67 -12.90
CA GLN A 73 16.14 -6.00 -13.07
C GLN A 73 16.53 -5.15 -11.86
N GLU A 74 15.63 -4.97 -10.90
CA GLU A 74 15.87 -4.16 -9.70
C GLU A 74 16.25 -5.04 -8.50
N ARG A 75 17.09 -4.50 -7.62
CA ARG A 75 17.56 -5.20 -6.42
C ARG A 75 16.70 -4.87 -5.20
N GLY A 76 16.62 -5.82 -4.28
CA GLY A 76 15.98 -5.68 -2.97
C GLY A 76 14.45 -5.73 -3.04
N PRO A 77 13.77 -5.58 -1.88
CA PRO A 77 12.32 -5.71 -1.81
C PRO A 77 11.63 -4.54 -2.51
N ILE A 78 10.79 -4.86 -3.51
CA ILE A 78 9.95 -3.90 -4.21
C ILE A 78 8.50 -4.42 -4.26
N GLY A 79 7.60 -3.65 -3.67
CA GLY A 79 6.16 -3.89 -3.76
C GLY A 79 5.58 -3.26 -5.02
N VAL A 80 4.66 -3.95 -5.68
CA VAL A 80 3.90 -3.40 -6.81
C VAL A 80 2.58 -2.86 -6.29
N GLN A 81 2.35 -1.55 -6.43
CA GLN A 81 1.08 -0.94 -6.05
C GLN A 81 0.09 -0.95 -7.21
N LEU A 82 -1.02 -1.66 -7.06
CA LEU A 82 -2.10 -1.80 -8.03
C LEU A 82 -3.29 -0.91 -7.67
N PHE A 83 -4.04 -0.48 -8.68
CA PHE A 83 -5.33 0.14 -8.48
C PHE A 83 -6.31 -0.15 -9.61
N ASP A 84 -7.56 -0.40 -9.22
CA ASP A 84 -8.73 -0.50 -10.08
C ASP A 84 -10.01 -0.59 -9.22
N HIS A 85 -11.16 -0.79 -9.85
CA HIS A 85 -12.44 -1.06 -9.20
C HIS A 85 -13.01 -2.45 -9.57
N ARG A 86 -12.28 -3.22 -10.39
CA ARG A 86 -12.72 -4.52 -10.91
C ARG A 86 -11.91 -5.64 -10.24
N PRO A 87 -12.51 -6.49 -9.38
CA PRO A 87 -11.78 -7.54 -8.65
C PRO A 87 -11.01 -8.50 -9.54
N ALA A 88 -11.61 -8.95 -10.65
CA ALA A 88 -10.97 -9.86 -11.61
C ALA A 88 -9.70 -9.24 -12.22
N SER A 89 -9.77 -7.96 -12.59
CA SER A 89 -8.61 -7.24 -13.14
C SER A 89 -7.50 -7.04 -12.14
N MET A 90 -7.86 -6.70 -10.89
CA MET A 90 -6.90 -6.60 -9.80
C MET A 90 -6.18 -7.95 -9.56
N ALA A 91 -6.92 -9.06 -9.59
CA ALA A 91 -6.37 -10.40 -9.46
C ALA A 91 -5.42 -10.78 -10.62
N ASP A 92 -5.78 -10.50 -11.87
CA ASP A 92 -4.91 -10.74 -13.03
C ASP A 92 -3.61 -9.91 -12.95
N ALA A 93 -3.73 -8.62 -12.63
CA ALA A 93 -2.59 -7.74 -12.46
C ALA A 93 -1.67 -8.18 -11.31
N ALA A 94 -2.24 -8.69 -10.21
CA ALA A 94 -1.47 -9.24 -9.09
C ALA A 94 -0.66 -10.47 -9.51
N ARG A 95 -1.25 -11.40 -10.26
CA ARG A 95 -0.51 -12.58 -10.80
C ARG A 95 0.63 -12.18 -11.72
N ARG A 96 0.42 -11.18 -12.58
CA ARG A 96 1.48 -10.65 -13.46
C ARG A 96 2.61 -10.03 -12.66
N ALA A 97 2.28 -9.25 -11.63
CA ALA A 97 3.28 -8.65 -10.75
C ALA A 97 4.05 -9.69 -9.95
N GLU A 98 3.38 -10.72 -9.43
CA GLU A 98 4.02 -11.87 -8.77
C GLU A 98 4.99 -12.58 -9.73
N ALA A 99 4.54 -12.90 -10.95
CA ALA A 99 5.37 -13.55 -11.96
C ALA A 99 6.58 -12.70 -12.39
N ALA A 100 6.47 -11.38 -12.32
CA ALA A 100 7.56 -10.45 -12.61
C ALA A 100 8.53 -10.23 -11.43
N GLY A 101 8.31 -10.90 -10.30
CA GLY A 101 9.22 -10.87 -9.15
C GLY A 101 8.85 -9.87 -8.06
N ALA A 102 7.58 -9.48 -7.94
CA ALA A 102 7.14 -8.61 -6.86
C ALA A 102 7.47 -9.21 -5.48
N PHE A 103 7.89 -8.34 -4.55
CA PHE A 103 8.13 -8.75 -3.18
C PHE A 103 6.80 -8.94 -2.42
N LEU A 104 5.84 -8.05 -2.67
CA LEU A 104 4.46 -8.08 -2.22
C LEU A 104 3.55 -7.33 -3.20
N ILE A 105 2.24 -7.52 -3.07
CA ILE A 105 1.22 -6.78 -3.82
C ILE A 105 0.56 -5.78 -2.90
N ASP A 106 0.53 -4.50 -3.28
CA ASP A 106 -0.14 -3.45 -2.52
C ASP A 106 -1.35 -2.90 -3.28
N ILE A 107 -2.48 -2.72 -2.60
CA ILE A 107 -3.71 -2.20 -3.20
C ILE A 107 -3.87 -0.74 -2.79
N ASN A 108 -3.92 0.16 -3.78
CA ASN A 108 -4.19 1.56 -3.52
C ASN A 108 -5.68 1.81 -3.27
N MET A 109 -6.00 2.20 -2.04
CA MET A 109 -7.32 2.69 -1.64
C MET A 109 -7.26 4.12 -1.09
N GLY A 110 -6.18 4.86 -1.39
CA GLY A 110 -5.91 6.17 -0.79
C GLY A 110 -5.81 7.34 -1.78
N CYS A 111 -5.66 7.07 -3.09
CA CYS A 111 -5.44 8.12 -4.08
C CYS A 111 -6.71 8.97 -4.29
N PRO A 112 -6.67 10.29 -4.01
CA PRO A 112 -7.84 11.17 -4.13
C PRO A 112 -8.08 11.69 -5.55
N VAL A 113 -7.20 11.35 -6.51
CA VAL A 113 -7.23 11.87 -7.88
C VAL A 113 -8.60 11.61 -8.50
N ARG A 114 -9.26 12.69 -8.90
CA ARG A 114 -10.68 12.69 -9.32
C ARG A 114 -10.98 11.69 -10.44
N LYS A 115 -10.06 11.52 -11.40
CA LYS A 115 -10.19 10.57 -12.53
C LYS A 115 -10.26 9.12 -12.06
N ILE A 116 -9.57 8.79 -10.97
CA ILE A 116 -9.53 7.44 -10.39
C ILE A 116 -10.72 7.26 -9.44
N ALA A 117 -10.91 8.20 -8.50
CA ALA A 117 -11.97 8.15 -7.51
C ALA A 117 -13.39 8.14 -8.11
N ARG A 118 -13.63 8.87 -9.21
CA ARG A 118 -14.95 8.88 -9.89
C ARG A 118 -15.30 7.56 -10.58
N LYS A 119 -14.31 6.74 -10.90
CA LYS A 119 -14.51 5.42 -11.51
C LYS A 119 -14.56 4.32 -10.44
N GLY A 120 -14.72 4.66 -9.16
CA GLY A 120 -14.76 3.71 -8.06
C GLY A 120 -13.39 3.18 -7.63
N GLY A 121 -12.27 3.66 -8.17
CA GLY A 121 -10.92 3.23 -7.77
C GLY A 121 -10.28 4.14 -6.72
N GLY A 122 -9.14 3.74 -6.16
CA GLY A 122 -8.39 4.56 -5.20
C GLY A 122 -9.23 4.89 -3.97
N SER A 123 -9.25 6.15 -3.53
CA SER A 123 -10.05 6.55 -2.37
C SER A 123 -11.56 6.45 -2.57
N GLY A 124 -12.03 6.24 -3.82
CA GLY A 124 -13.44 5.94 -4.11
C GLY A 124 -13.93 4.69 -3.38
N LEU A 125 -13.05 3.69 -3.24
CA LEU A 125 -13.35 2.42 -2.57
C LEU A 125 -13.69 2.57 -1.08
N ILE A 126 -13.27 3.65 -0.44
CA ILE A 126 -13.63 3.93 0.97
C ILE A 126 -15.16 4.09 1.13
N ARG A 127 -15.86 4.55 0.07
CA ARG A 127 -17.32 4.69 0.08
C ARG A 127 -18.07 3.41 -0.32
N GLU A 128 -17.33 2.41 -0.79
CA GLU A 128 -17.87 1.13 -1.27
C GLU A 128 -17.16 -0.02 -0.55
N PRO A 129 -17.30 -0.15 0.78
CA PRO A 129 -16.53 -1.09 1.58
C PRO A 129 -16.69 -2.54 1.12
N GLU A 130 -17.89 -2.94 0.67
CA GLU A 130 -18.12 -4.28 0.11
C GLU A 130 -17.32 -4.53 -1.18
N LEU A 131 -17.18 -3.52 -2.03
CA LEU A 131 -16.35 -3.64 -3.23
C LEU A 131 -14.87 -3.70 -2.84
N ALA A 132 -14.45 -2.89 -1.88
CA ALA A 132 -13.09 -2.88 -1.37
C ALA A 132 -12.68 -4.25 -0.82
N THR A 133 -13.51 -4.86 0.03
CA THR A 133 -13.23 -6.19 0.59
C THR A 133 -13.17 -7.25 -0.51
N ARG A 134 -14.12 -7.26 -1.46
CA ARG A 134 -14.07 -8.18 -2.62
C ARG A 134 -12.79 -8.04 -3.44
N ILE A 135 -12.24 -6.82 -3.58
CA ILE A 135 -10.97 -6.61 -4.28
C ILE A 135 -9.81 -7.21 -3.48
N VAL A 136 -9.73 -6.96 -2.16
CA VAL A 136 -8.68 -7.53 -1.31
C VAL A 136 -8.74 -9.06 -1.34
N GLU A 137 -9.92 -9.65 -1.17
CA GLU A 137 -10.14 -11.09 -1.23
C GLU A 137 -9.72 -11.68 -2.57
N ALA A 138 -10.13 -11.04 -3.68
CA ALA A 138 -9.79 -11.51 -5.02
C ALA A 138 -8.28 -11.51 -5.26
N VAL A 139 -7.57 -10.48 -4.79
CA VAL A 139 -6.11 -10.40 -4.93
C VAL A 139 -5.42 -11.38 -4.00
N ALA A 140 -5.83 -11.47 -2.73
CA ALA A 140 -5.26 -12.41 -1.74
C ALA A 140 -5.42 -13.88 -2.17
N ASN A 141 -6.53 -14.22 -2.83
CA ASN A 141 -6.75 -15.56 -3.37
C ASN A 141 -6.02 -15.80 -4.70
N ALA A 142 -5.53 -14.77 -5.38
CA ALA A 142 -4.93 -14.88 -6.69
C ALA A 142 -3.42 -15.13 -6.68
N VAL A 143 -2.73 -14.74 -5.60
CA VAL A 143 -1.27 -14.78 -5.47
C VAL A 143 -0.83 -15.48 -4.18
N ARG A 144 0.43 -15.93 -4.14
CA ARG A 144 1.06 -16.49 -2.94
C ARG A 144 1.78 -15.45 -2.09
N LEU A 145 2.11 -14.30 -2.69
CA LEU A 145 2.76 -13.18 -1.99
C LEU A 145 1.84 -12.55 -0.92
N PRO A 146 2.41 -11.85 0.08
CA PRO A 146 1.62 -10.99 0.95
C PRO A 146 0.87 -9.92 0.16
N VAL A 147 -0.38 -9.69 0.54
CA VAL A 147 -1.22 -8.61 0.02
C VAL A 147 -1.35 -7.53 1.09
N THR A 148 -1.09 -6.28 0.73
CA THR A 148 -1.14 -5.12 1.62
C THR A 148 -2.09 -4.07 1.04
N VAL A 149 -2.54 -3.15 1.89
CA VAL A 149 -3.42 -2.06 1.44
C VAL A 149 -2.89 -0.72 1.94
N LYS A 150 -2.74 0.24 1.03
CA LYS A 150 -2.48 1.64 1.38
C LYS A 150 -3.77 2.45 1.30
N THR A 151 -4.19 3.02 2.42
CA THR A 151 -5.46 3.76 2.54
C THR A 151 -5.33 5.07 3.33
N ARG A 152 -6.47 5.71 3.58
CA ARG A 152 -6.66 6.96 4.35
C ARG A 152 -7.60 6.69 5.53
N LEU A 153 -7.72 7.66 6.44
CA LEU A 153 -8.61 7.54 7.61
C LEU A 153 -10.08 7.34 7.26
N GLY A 154 -10.50 7.76 6.08
CA GLY A 154 -11.89 7.72 5.65
C GLY A 154 -12.15 8.67 4.49
N TRP A 155 -13.42 8.87 4.14
CA TRP A 155 -13.79 9.76 3.04
C TRP A 155 -13.81 11.24 3.47
N CYS A 156 -14.54 11.57 4.53
CA CYS A 156 -14.68 12.91 5.12
C CYS A 156 -14.69 12.84 6.65
N GLY A 157 -14.35 13.95 7.33
CA GLY A 157 -13.99 13.96 8.75
C GLY A 157 -15.11 13.64 9.76
N SER A 158 -16.37 13.97 9.46
CA SER A 158 -17.48 13.80 10.41
C SER A 158 -17.97 12.37 10.57
N ASP A 159 -17.83 11.55 9.53
CA ASP A 159 -18.48 10.23 9.43
C ASP A 159 -17.46 9.08 9.21
N ALA A 160 -16.17 9.38 9.33
CA ALA A 160 -15.13 8.37 9.17
C ALA A 160 -14.95 7.53 10.44
N ASP A 161 -15.12 6.22 10.31
CA ASP A 161 -14.65 5.23 11.28
C ASP A 161 -13.41 4.51 10.73
N PRO A 162 -12.19 5.04 10.94
CA PRO A 162 -10.96 4.44 10.44
C PRO A 162 -10.71 3.04 11.01
N VAL A 163 -11.18 2.76 12.23
CA VAL A 163 -10.99 1.47 12.89
C VAL A 163 -11.81 0.40 12.20
N LEU A 164 -13.12 0.64 12.06
CA LEU A 164 -14.01 -0.29 11.36
C LEU A 164 -13.57 -0.51 9.91
N TRP A 165 -13.24 0.57 9.20
CA TRP A 165 -12.73 0.52 7.82
C TRP A 165 -11.52 -0.39 7.69
N CYS A 166 -10.52 -0.22 8.57
CA CYS A 166 -9.30 -1.01 8.50
C CYS A 166 -9.49 -2.46 8.95
N GLN A 167 -10.40 -2.73 9.90
CA GLN A 167 -10.76 -4.10 10.31
C GLN A 167 -11.44 -4.87 9.17
N GLN A 168 -12.25 -4.20 8.35
CA GLN A 168 -12.85 -4.82 7.16
C GLN A 168 -11.77 -5.27 6.16
N LEU A 169 -10.75 -4.43 5.94
CA LEU A 169 -9.63 -4.76 5.06
C LEU A 169 -8.76 -5.91 5.60
N GLU A 170 -8.49 -5.94 6.90
CA GLU A 170 -7.80 -7.07 7.56
C GLU A 170 -8.58 -8.37 7.38
N ARG A 171 -9.89 -8.37 7.68
CA ARG A 171 -10.76 -9.55 7.52
C ARG A 171 -10.82 -10.06 6.08
N ALA A 172 -10.72 -9.15 5.11
CA ALA A 172 -10.70 -9.47 3.68
C ALA A 172 -9.36 -10.09 3.20
N GLY A 173 -8.34 -10.15 4.07
CA GLY A 173 -7.07 -10.81 3.78
C GLY A 173 -5.87 -9.89 3.60
N ALA A 174 -6.00 -8.58 3.89
CA ALA A 174 -4.84 -7.70 3.97
C ALA A 174 -3.91 -8.16 5.10
N GLN A 175 -2.61 -8.23 4.84
CA GLN A 175 -1.60 -8.71 5.79
C GLN A 175 -0.74 -7.58 6.38
N MET A 176 -0.87 -6.36 5.86
CA MET A 176 -0.30 -5.14 6.40
C MET A 176 -1.08 -3.95 5.83
N LEU A 177 -1.29 -2.91 6.64
CA LEU A 177 -1.89 -1.66 6.17
C LEU A 177 -0.88 -0.52 6.23
N THR A 178 -0.90 0.34 5.21
CA THR A 178 -0.27 1.66 5.29
C THR A 178 -1.36 2.73 5.37
N LEU A 179 -1.42 3.45 6.48
CA LEU A 179 -2.50 4.41 6.76
C LEU A 179 -1.96 5.84 6.67
N HIS A 180 -2.44 6.60 5.69
CA HIS A 180 -2.22 8.04 5.66
C HIS A 180 -3.15 8.71 6.68
N GLY A 181 -2.59 9.45 7.63
CA GLY A 181 -3.31 10.09 8.75
C GLY A 181 -4.25 11.24 8.35
N ARG A 182 -4.77 11.25 7.13
CA ARG A 182 -5.77 12.20 6.66
C ARG A 182 -6.91 11.46 6.00
N THR A 183 -8.10 12.04 6.03
CA THR A 183 -9.23 11.62 5.19
C THR A 183 -8.97 11.96 3.72
N ARG A 184 -9.78 11.41 2.83
CA ARG A 184 -9.75 11.77 1.40
C ARG A 184 -10.02 13.25 1.20
N GLU A 185 -10.99 13.82 1.91
CA GLU A 185 -11.43 15.22 1.77
C GLU A 185 -10.33 16.22 2.14
N GLN A 186 -9.58 15.93 3.22
CA GLN A 186 -8.45 16.77 3.64
C GLN A 186 -7.37 16.84 2.54
N GLY A 187 -7.18 15.78 1.76
CA GLY A 187 -6.11 15.71 0.77
C GLY A 187 -4.74 15.85 1.42
N PHE A 188 -4.12 17.01 1.28
CA PHE A 188 -2.84 17.39 1.92
C PHE A 188 -2.98 18.61 2.85
N LYS A 189 -4.21 19.04 3.15
CA LYS A 189 -4.50 20.15 4.06
C LYS A 189 -4.53 19.66 5.51
N GLY A 190 -4.27 20.57 6.45
CA GLY A 190 -4.17 20.25 7.88
C GLY A 190 -3.03 19.28 8.17
N ASP A 191 -2.99 18.74 9.38
CA ASP A 191 -1.95 17.82 9.82
C ASP A 191 -2.42 16.36 9.73
N ALA A 192 -1.47 15.43 9.56
CA ALA A 192 -1.74 14.01 9.69
C ALA A 192 -2.04 13.65 11.15
N ASP A 193 -3.21 13.07 11.39
CA ASP A 193 -3.64 12.59 12.70
C ASP A 193 -3.00 11.22 13.01
N TRP A 194 -1.86 11.26 13.71
CA TRP A 194 -1.16 10.06 14.17
C TRP A 194 -1.88 9.37 15.35
N ASN A 195 -2.76 10.06 16.08
CA ASN A 195 -3.56 9.43 17.14
C ASN A 195 -4.62 8.51 16.54
N ALA A 196 -5.24 8.90 15.43
CA ALA A 196 -6.14 8.03 14.66
C ALA A 196 -5.41 6.78 14.15
N ILE A 197 -4.16 6.92 13.67
CA ILE A 197 -3.33 5.77 13.27
C ILE A 197 -3.06 4.85 14.48
N THR A 198 -2.78 5.43 15.64
CA THR A 198 -2.57 4.67 16.89
C THR A 198 -3.82 3.87 17.28
N ALA A 199 -5.01 4.45 17.14
CA ALA A 199 -6.27 3.76 17.39
C ALA A 199 -6.45 2.54 16.46
N VAL A 200 -6.19 2.72 15.16
CA VAL A 200 -6.23 1.60 14.19
C VAL A 200 -5.19 0.53 14.54
N ARG A 201 -3.94 0.92 14.81
CA ARG A 201 -2.88 -0.02 15.19
C ARG A 201 -3.24 -0.86 16.42
N ARG A 202 -3.97 -0.30 17.39
CA ARG A 202 -4.42 -1.04 18.59
C ARG A 202 -5.55 -2.03 18.29
N ALA A 203 -6.33 -1.78 17.24
CA ALA A 203 -7.51 -2.57 16.90
C ALA A 203 -7.25 -3.69 15.90
N LEU A 204 -6.10 -3.69 15.22
CA LEU A 204 -5.69 -4.71 14.26
C LEU A 204 -4.65 -5.67 14.83
N THR A 205 -4.59 -6.86 14.25
CA THR A 205 -3.58 -7.88 14.55
C THR A 205 -2.43 -7.87 13.55
N ILE A 206 -2.67 -7.36 12.35
CA ILE A 206 -1.65 -7.15 11.30
C ILE A 206 -0.83 -5.86 11.52
N PRO A 207 0.40 -5.77 10.96
CA PRO A 207 1.21 -4.56 11.02
C PRO A 207 0.53 -3.34 10.39
N VAL A 208 0.70 -2.18 11.02
CA VAL A 208 0.24 -0.87 10.53
C VAL A 208 1.43 0.05 10.34
N ILE A 209 1.59 0.58 9.14
CA ILE A 209 2.61 1.56 8.77
C ILE A 209 1.96 2.95 8.77
N ALA A 210 2.48 3.84 9.62
CA ALA A 210 2.05 5.22 9.65
C ALA A 210 2.57 6.00 8.44
N ASN A 211 1.75 6.90 7.90
CA ASN A 211 2.12 7.75 6.78
C ASN A 211 1.51 9.15 6.93
N GLY A 212 2.25 10.17 6.50
CA GLY A 212 1.85 11.59 6.53
C GLY A 212 2.73 12.41 7.47
N ASP A 213 3.30 13.48 6.93
CA ASP A 213 4.05 14.52 7.66
C ASP A 213 5.31 14.03 8.39
N ILE A 214 5.96 13.00 7.84
CA ILE A 214 7.28 12.55 8.29
C ILE A 214 8.32 13.20 7.39
N HIS A 215 8.91 14.31 7.83
CA HIS A 215 9.90 15.08 7.06
C HIS A 215 11.33 14.86 7.55
N THR A 216 11.49 14.49 8.83
CA THR A 216 12.77 14.32 9.51
C THR A 216 12.83 12.99 10.28
N PRO A 217 14.03 12.53 10.67
CA PRO A 217 14.17 11.39 11.58
C PRO A 217 13.46 11.61 12.92
N ASP A 218 13.43 12.83 13.45
CA ASP A 218 12.73 13.15 14.69
C ASP A 218 11.21 13.00 14.54
N ASP A 219 10.64 13.36 13.38
CA ASP A 219 9.22 13.11 13.10
C ASP A 219 8.92 11.61 13.11
N ALA A 220 9.81 10.81 12.50
CA ALA A 220 9.66 9.36 12.49
C ALA A 220 9.72 8.76 13.91
N LEU A 221 10.62 9.25 14.77
CA LEU A 221 10.72 8.83 16.16
C LEU A 221 9.51 9.23 17.00
N ARG A 222 8.90 10.40 16.74
CA ARG A 222 7.65 10.81 17.40
C ARG A 222 6.43 10.03 16.93
N CYS A 223 6.45 9.53 15.69
CA CYS A 223 5.35 8.80 15.08
C CYS A 223 5.31 7.31 15.47
N LEU A 224 6.47 6.70 15.75
CA LEU A 224 6.63 5.28 16.15
C LEU A 224 6.15 4.99 17.58
#